data_AF-A0A838UJ64-F1
#
_entry.id   AF-A0A838UJ64-F1
#
_cell.length_a   1.000
_cell.length_b   1.000
_cell.length_c   1.000
_cell.angle_alpha   90.00
_cell.angle_beta   90.00
_cell.angle_gamma   90.00
#
_symmetry.space_group_name_H-M   'P 1'
#
loop_
_entity.id
_entity.type
_entity.pdbx_description
1 polymer ?
#
loop_
_entity_poly.entity_id
_entity_poly.type
_entity_poly.pdbx_seq_one_letter_code
_entity_poly.pdbx_strand_id
1 'polypeptide(L)'
;MNRPRIWRGACLALLVTTAAAPASAKPMVIWAKDAGASAAMLTDLTACEREAKDVHATYQMAYVPLSPGGLLAAALVGGVAQGIQQHKARLAHVAHCMRGRGYAGIPLTPQEEAQANSQKSPAAAAAWTTRFYASEGFAARAAAAARPVVPPLPEAADEPLTYGGVRFDPARLTAYPGVILKGSPLLGGKVAHRRTARLASGVELHHIIKLDGEADAVFHEVVLPGDDDPKQTYWCGPMTSHPLAGSQHLTVCAFTNEEGYVVDAAVGQPWLAGSLIERRARPPEWKSAAVTLGMAPSAEDLLGPLDFTLILKKIEKGGVGLEAVATRDGKSVTFWKGETVFDTQGKAIVPFWSHRLALTRSGAGVTAAFTSDGDGSGWDDVKAAS
;
A
#
# COMPACT_ATOMS: atom_id res chain seq x y z
N MET A 1 -3.24 17.74 57.15
CA MET A 1 -2.93 16.39 56.63
C MET A 1 -3.30 16.36 55.15
N ASN A 2 -2.32 16.57 54.27
CA ASN A 2 -2.48 16.50 52.82
C ASN A 2 -1.30 15.68 52.29
N ARG A 3 -1.56 14.51 51.70
CA ARG A 3 -0.53 13.72 51.02
C ARG A 3 -0.41 14.21 49.57
N PRO A 4 0.80 14.50 49.07
CA PRO A 4 0.96 14.82 47.65
C PRO A 4 0.85 13.55 46.80
N ARG A 5 0.13 13.69 45.68
CA ARG A 5 0.01 12.67 44.62
C ARG A 5 1.37 12.46 43.97
N ILE A 6 1.88 11.23 44.05
CA ILE A 6 3.09 10.77 43.38
C ILE A 6 2.79 10.70 41.87
N TRP A 7 3.45 11.58 41.10
CA TRP A 7 3.53 11.52 39.64
C TRP A 7 4.29 10.24 39.24
N ARG A 8 3.63 9.33 38.52
CA ARG A 8 4.29 8.19 37.87
C ARG A 8 5.04 8.72 36.65
N GLY A 9 6.37 8.77 36.75
CA GLY A 9 7.25 9.20 35.67
C GLY A 9 7.08 8.33 34.42
N ALA A 10 6.96 8.99 33.28
CA ALA A 10 7.11 8.38 31.98
C ALA A 10 8.55 7.84 31.85
N CYS A 11 8.70 6.52 31.69
CA CYS A 11 9.98 5.93 31.33
C CYS A 11 10.36 6.40 29.93
N LEU A 12 11.53 7.02 29.81
CA LEU A 12 12.19 7.27 28.55
C LEU A 12 12.54 5.90 27.93
N ALA A 13 11.77 5.45 26.94
CA ALA A 13 12.06 4.20 26.23
C ALA A 13 13.16 4.46 25.19
N LEU A 14 14.42 4.39 25.62
CA LEU A 14 15.49 4.01 24.71
C LEU A 14 15.28 2.53 24.38
N LEU A 15 15.01 2.25 23.10
CA LEU A 15 14.86 0.89 22.59
C LEU A 15 16.21 0.19 22.61
N VAL A 16 16.45 -0.56 23.69
CA VAL A 16 17.63 -1.40 23.87
C VAL A 16 17.33 -2.80 23.36
N THR A 17 17.96 -3.20 22.26
CA THR A 17 18.03 -4.62 21.86
C THR A 17 19.25 -5.27 22.53
N THR A 18 19.05 -6.12 23.53
CA THR A 18 20.11 -6.98 24.07
C THR A 18 20.02 -8.39 23.51
N ALA A 19 20.94 -8.77 22.60
CA ALA A 19 21.76 -10.00 22.62
C ALA A 19 22.26 -10.44 21.22
N ALA A 20 23.57 -10.74 21.18
CA ALA A 20 24.40 -11.43 20.15
C ALA A 20 24.63 -10.76 18.77
N ALA A 21 25.90 -10.60 18.39
CA ALA A 21 26.39 -9.93 17.16
C ALA A 21 26.84 -10.93 16.06
N PRO A 22 27.05 -10.52 14.79
CA PRO A 22 26.43 -9.43 14.04
C PRO A 22 25.83 -9.94 12.71
N ALA A 23 24.50 -9.89 12.58
CA ALA A 23 23.93 -9.45 11.31
C ALA A 23 23.78 -7.93 11.48
N SER A 24 24.44 -7.12 10.65
CA SER A 24 24.42 -5.65 10.65
C SER A 24 23.20 -5.07 11.37
N ALA A 25 23.32 -4.79 12.68
CA ALA A 25 22.23 -4.22 13.44
C ALA A 25 21.91 -2.86 12.80
N LYS A 26 20.64 -2.63 12.45
CA LYS A 26 20.24 -1.32 11.93
C LYS A 26 20.61 -0.29 13.00
N PRO A 27 21.31 0.81 12.64
CA PRO A 27 21.75 1.80 13.62
C PRO A 27 20.54 2.34 14.37
N MET A 28 20.70 2.61 15.67
CA MET A 28 19.66 3.27 16.46
C MET A 28 19.27 4.61 15.80
N VAL A 29 17.99 4.97 15.87
CA VAL A 29 17.47 6.19 15.24
C VAL A 29 16.94 7.13 16.32
N ILE A 30 17.20 8.42 16.16
CA ILE A 30 16.56 9.48 16.94
C ILE A 30 15.66 10.33 16.03
N TRP A 31 14.44 10.60 16.49
CA TRP A 31 13.45 11.34 15.72
C TRP A 31 13.65 12.84 15.88
N ALA A 32 13.54 13.61 14.79
CA ALA A 32 13.71 15.06 14.79
C ALA A 32 12.82 15.72 13.74
N LYS A 33 12.33 16.94 14.00
CA LYS A 33 11.58 17.77 13.06
C LYS A 33 12.24 19.15 13.01
N ASP A 34 12.21 19.80 11.85
CA ASP A 34 12.77 21.16 11.71
C ASP A 34 12.13 22.09 12.76
N ALA A 35 12.98 22.68 13.61
CA ALA A 35 12.64 23.56 14.72
C ALA A 35 11.79 22.96 15.88
N GLY A 36 11.61 21.64 15.93
CA GLY A 36 10.85 21.00 17.02
C GLY A 36 11.61 20.95 18.35
N ALA A 37 10.98 21.39 19.45
CA ALA A 37 11.53 21.21 20.79
C ALA A 37 11.51 19.72 21.19
N SER A 38 12.55 19.24 21.88
CA SER A 38 12.70 17.84 22.32
C SER A 38 11.51 17.30 23.12
N ALA A 39 10.78 18.18 23.83
CA ALA A 39 9.59 17.82 24.58
C ALA A 39 8.38 17.44 23.68
N ALA A 40 8.23 18.06 22.51
CA ALA A 40 7.18 17.72 21.56
C ALA A 40 7.43 16.33 20.96
N MET A 41 8.69 16.05 20.60
CA MET A 41 9.12 14.73 20.11
C MET A 41 8.76 13.60 21.08
N LEU A 42 9.07 13.75 22.38
CA LEU A 42 8.75 12.72 23.37
C LEU A 42 7.24 12.52 23.55
N THR A 43 6.46 13.61 23.45
CA THR A 43 5.00 13.54 23.53
C THR A 43 4.43 12.74 22.36
N ASP A 44 4.86 13.06 21.14
CA ASP A 44 4.45 12.35 19.93
C ASP A 44 4.92 10.90 19.92
N LEU A 45 6.17 10.64 20.32
CA LEU A 45 6.72 9.28 20.42
C LEU A 45 5.90 8.43 21.39
N THR A 46 5.54 8.97 22.55
CA THR A 46 4.70 8.27 23.53
C THR A 46 3.29 8.00 22.99
N ALA A 47 2.73 8.90 22.18
CA ALA A 47 1.45 8.69 21.51
C ALA A 47 1.56 7.55 20.48
N CYS A 48 2.57 7.60 19.61
CA CYS A 48 2.86 6.55 18.63
C CYS A 48 3.13 5.19 19.27
N GLU A 49 3.87 5.14 20.39
CA GLU A 49 4.09 3.91 21.15
C GLU A 49 2.79 3.35 21.76
N ARG A 50 1.85 4.21 22.12
CA ARG A 50 0.54 3.81 22.62
C ARG A 50 -0.31 3.20 21.50
N GLU A 51 -0.34 3.85 20.34
CA GLU A 51 -1.00 3.34 19.12
C GLU A 51 -0.40 1.99 18.69
N ALA A 52 0.92 1.83 18.79
CA ALA A 52 1.60 0.58 18.47
C ALA A 52 1.25 -0.60 19.38
N LYS A 53 0.66 -0.39 20.58
CA LYS A 53 0.36 -1.50 21.51
C LYS A 53 -0.63 -2.49 20.91
N ASP A 54 -1.55 -1.99 20.10
CA ASP A 54 -2.63 -2.73 19.47
C ASP A 54 -2.21 -3.34 18.11
N VAL A 55 -0.95 -3.09 17.69
CA VAL A 55 -0.37 -3.72 16.50
C VAL A 55 0.03 -5.16 16.83
N HIS A 56 -0.68 -6.09 16.21
CA HIS A 56 -0.37 -7.52 16.22
C HIS A 56 0.28 -7.91 14.89
N ALA A 57 1.47 -8.53 14.95
CA ALA A 57 2.05 -9.16 13.77
C ALA A 57 1.11 -10.30 13.34
N THR A 58 0.42 -10.13 12.21
CA THR A 58 -0.48 -11.15 11.69
C THR A 58 0.35 -12.21 10.98
N TYR A 59 0.43 -13.40 11.57
CA TYR A 59 1.09 -14.55 10.97
C TYR A 59 0.06 -15.55 10.46
N GLN A 60 0.15 -15.91 9.18
CA GLN A 60 -0.18 -17.27 8.76
C GLN A 60 1.14 -18.01 8.62
N MET A 61 1.44 -18.92 9.56
CA MET A 61 2.49 -19.90 9.31
C MET A 61 1.98 -20.81 8.20
N ALA A 62 2.74 -20.92 7.10
CA ALA A 62 2.54 -22.01 6.16
C ALA A 62 2.63 -23.32 6.97
N TYR A 63 1.55 -24.08 6.97
CA TYR A 63 1.44 -25.33 7.72
C TYR A 63 2.41 -26.35 7.12
N VAL A 64 3.63 -26.43 7.65
CA VAL A 64 4.57 -27.50 7.30
C VAL A 64 4.28 -28.65 8.27
N PRO A 65 3.87 -29.84 7.80
CA PRO A 65 3.61 -30.97 8.68
C PRO A 65 4.94 -31.42 9.34
N LEU A 66 5.13 -31.07 10.60
CA LEU A 66 6.27 -31.48 11.41
C LEU A 66 5.89 -32.64 12.33
N SER A 67 6.85 -33.51 12.61
CA SER A 67 6.71 -34.61 13.57
C SER A 67 6.45 -34.10 14.99
N PRO A 68 5.89 -34.91 15.92
CA PRO A 68 5.54 -34.48 17.28
C PRO A 68 6.68 -33.84 18.08
N GLY A 69 7.93 -34.30 17.88
CA GLY A 69 9.12 -33.67 18.48
C GLY A 69 9.52 -32.35 17.81
N GLY A 70 9.23 -32.19 16.51
CA GLY A 70 9.39 -30.93 15.78
C GLY A 70 8.38 -29.86 16.19
N LEU A 71 7.18 -30.24 16.65
CA LEU A 71 6.15 -29.30 17.10
C LEU A 71 6.54 -28.52 18.36
N LEU A 72 7.25 -29.14 19.32
CA LEU A 72 7.71 -28.47 20.53
C LEU A 72 8.88 -27.50 20.29
N ALA A 73 9.85 -27.91 19.46
CA ALA A 73 10.94 -27.03 19.04
C ALA A 73 10.44 -25.88 18.15
N ALA A 74 9.47 -26.16 17.25
CA ALA A 74 8.82 -25.14 16.43
C ALA A 74 7.93 -24.20 17.24
N ALA A 75 7.31 -24.64 18.34
CA ALA A 75 6.52 -23.77 19.22
C ALA A 75 7.41 -22.81 20.03
N LEU A 76 8.57 -23.26 20.52
CA LEU A 76 9.54 -22.42 21.23
C LEU A 76 10.24 -21.42 20.28
N VAL A 77 10.72 -21.89 19.13
CA VAL A 77 11.32 -21.03 18.09
C VAL A 77 10.25 -20.10 17.49
N GLY A 78 9.03 -20.60 17.30
CA GLY A 78 7.88 -19.85 16.82
C GLY A 78 7.46 -18.74 17.78
N GLY A 79 7.42 -19.01 19.09
CA GLY A 79 7.10 -17.99 20.11
C GLY A 79 8.15 -16.90 20.25
N VAL A 80 9.44 -17.25 20.18
CA VAL A 80 10.55 -16.27 20.21
C VAL A 80 10.59 -15.46 18.91
N ALA A 81 10.44 -16.11 17.75
CA ALA A 81 10.34 -15.43 16.47
C ALA A 81 9.12 -14.50 16.43
N GLN A 82 7.97 -14.94 16.94
CA GLN A 82 6.75 -14.13 17.05
C GLN A 82 6.96 -12.92 17.96
N GLY A 83 7.61 -13.08 19.11
CA GLY A 83 7.94 -11.98 20.01
C GLY A 83 8.87 -10.94 19.37
N ILE A 84 9.95 -11.40 18.71
CA ILE A 84 10.89 -10.52 17.98
C ILE A 84 10.18 -9.78 16.85
N GLN A 85 9.30 -10.46 16.12
CA GLN A 85 8.62 -9.89 14.96
C GLN A 85 7.47 -8.96 15.36
N GLN A 86 6.75 -9.27 16.44
CA GLN A 86 5.78 -8.34 17.02
C GLN A 86 6.48 -7.10 17.56
N HIS A 87 7.67 -7.25 18.15
CA HIS A 87 8.50 -6.11 18.52
C HIS A 87 8.95 -5.29 17.30
N LYS A 88 9.41 -5.93 16.22
CA LYS A 88 9.74 -5.25 14.96
C LYS A 88 8.54 -4.54 14.32
N ALA A 89 7.37 -5.16 14.32
CA ALA A 89 6.14 -4.58 13.78
C ALA A 89 5.71 -3.34 14.58
N ARG A 90 5.83 -3.39 15.91
CA ARG A 90 5.61 -2.23 16.79
C ARG A 90 6.59 -1.11 16.48
N LEU A 91 7.88 -1.44 16.34
CA LEU A 91 8.90 -0.47 15.99
C LEU A 91 8.65 0.20 14.63
N ALA A 92 8.27 -0.59 13.63
CA ALA A 92 7.90 -0.09 12.31
C ALA A 92 6.68 0.84 12.39
N HIS A 93 5.66 0.49 13.18
CA HIS A 93 4.50 1.35 13.39
C HIS A 93 4.86 2.68 14.07
N VAL A 94 5.68 2.64 15.13
CA VAL A 94 6.17 3.86 15.79
C VAL A 94 6.93 4.74 14.80
N ALA A 95 7.82 4.14 13.99
CA ALA A 95 8.55 4.86 12.97
C ALA A 95 7.63 5.51 11.93
N HIS A 96 6.61 4.78 11.45
CA HIS A 96 5.62 5.31 10.52
C HIS A 96 4.81 6.46 11.13
N CYS A 97 4.28 6.30 12.34
CA CYS A 97 3.53 7.35 13.04
C CYS A 97 4.38 8.61 13.29
N MET A 98 5.65 8.45 13.68
CA MET A 98 6.55 9.60 13.86
C MET A 98 6.78 10.35 12.54
N ARG A 99 7.00 9.64 11.42
CA ARG A 99 7.19 10.30 10.13
C ARG A 99 5.93 11.01 9.64
N GLY A 100 4.74 10.42 9.80
CA GLY A 100 3.47 11.07 9.47
C GLY A 100 3.19 12.34 10.29
N ARG A 101 3.83 12.48 11.47
CA ARG A 101 3.83 13.72 12.28
C ARG A 101 4.89 14.74 11.83
N GLY A 102 5.64 14.42 10.78
CA GLY A 102 6.71 15.22 10.18
C GLY A 102 8.08 15.04 10.83
N TYR A 103 8.34 13.93 11.53
CA TYR A 103 9.66 13.64 12.09
C TYR A 103 10.52 12.82 11.11
N ALA A 104 11.77 13.24 10.94
CA ALA A 104 12.82 12.49 10.28
C ALA A 104 13.56 11.59 11.27
N GLY A 105 13.92 10.38 10.84
CA GLY A 105 14.73 9.45 11.61
C GLY A 105 16.21 9.66 11.34
N ILE A 106 16.95 10.23 12.29
CA ILE A 106 18.40 10.44 12.18
C ILE A 106 19.12 9.20 12.70
N PRO A 107 19.86 8.44 11.85
CA PRO A 107 20.64 7.31 12.32
C PRO A 107 21.80 7.79 13.20
N LEU A 108 21.96 7.18 14.36
CA LEU A 108 23.08 7.39 15.26
C LEU A 108 24.34 6.70 14.71
N THR A 109 25.48 7.35 14.88
CA THR A 109 26.78 6.70 14.68
C THR A 109 27.02 5.67 15.79
N PRO A 110 27.92 4.68 15.59
CA PRO A 110 28.23 3.71 16.64
C PRO A 110 28.68 4.35 17.96
N GLN A 111 29.38 5.49 17.90
CA GLN A 111 29.81 6.24 19.08
C GLN A 111 28.62 6.88 19.81
N GLU A 112 27.71 7.50 19.07
CA GLU A 112 26.49 8.10 19.63
C GLU A 112 25.57 7.05 20.24
N GLU A 113 25.44 5.90 19.59
CA GLU A 113 24.69 4.76 20.10
C GLU A 113 25.28 4.24 21.43
N ALA A 114 26.61 4.08 21.50
CA ALA A 114 27.28 3.70 22.74
C ALA A 114 27.06 4.74 23.86
N GLN A 115 27.10 6.03 23.52
CA GLN A 115 26.83 7.11 24.48
C GLN A 115 25.38 7.11 24.96
N ALA A 116 24.42 6.95 24.05
CA ALA A 116 22.99 6.84 24.37
C ALA A 116 22.73 5.65 25.32
N ASN A 117 23.29 4.48 25.00
CA ASN A 117 23.15 3.25 25.79
C ASN A 117 23.84 3.30 27.15
N SER A 118 24.83 4.18 27.33
CA SER A 118 25.48 4.42 28.61
C SER A 118 24.63 5.24 29.59
N GLN A 119 23.59 5.93 29.13
CA GLN A 119 22.71 6.75 30.00
C GLN A 119 21.71 5.87 30.75
N LYS A 120 22.02 5.51 32.01
CA LYS A 120 21.20 4.58 32.80
C LYS A 120 20.00 5.20 33.51
N SER A 121 19.89 6.53 33.57
CA SER A 121 18.78 7.22 34.20
C SER A 121 17.97 8.07 33.21
N PRO A 122 16.65 8.26 33.42
CA PRO A 122 15.83 9.11 32.54
C PRO A 122 16.37 10.54 32.40
N ALA A 123 16.88 11.12 33.49
CA ALA A 123 17.45 12.46 33.49
C ALA A 123 18.75 12.54 32.66
N ALA A 124 19.63 11.54 32.77
CA ALA A 124 20.87 11.49 32.00
C ALA A 124 20.60 11.31 30.50
N ALA A 125 19.62 10.47 30.16
CA ALA A 125 19.21 10.25 28.78
C ALA A 125 18.56 11.50 28.16
N ALA A 126 17.68 12.20 28.90
CA ALA A 126 17.11 13.48 28.44
C ALA A 126 18.18 14.58 28.24
N ALA A 127 19.17 14.65 29.15
CA ALA A 127 20.31 15.57 29.02
C ALA A 127 21.19 15.23 27.80
N TRP A 128 21.44 13.94 27.56
CA TRP A 128 22.15 13.50 26.35
C TRP A 128 21.39 13.86 25.07
N THR A 129 20.08 13.59 25.00
CA THR A 129 19.24 13.95 23.84
C THR A 129 19.26 15.45 23.57
N THR A 130 19.20 16.27 24.62
CA THR A 130 19.30 17.74 24.50
C THR A 130 20.65 18.16 23.91
N ARG A 131 21.76 17.56 24.37
CA ARG A 131 23.10 17.82 23.81
C ARG A 131 23.22 17.33 22.36
N PHE A 132 22.62 16.19 22.03
CA PHE A 132 22.61 15.67 20.67
C PHE A 132 21.91 16.64 19.70
N TYR A 133 20.76 17.18 20.08
CA TYR A 133 20.06 18.19 19.26
C TYR A 133 20.78 19.52 19.16
N ALA A 134 21.57 19.87 20.18
CA ALA A 134 22.43 21.06 20.16
C ALA A 134 23.80 20.83 19.50
N SER A 135 24.08 19.62 18.99
CA SER A 135 25.37 19.29 18.41
C SER A 135 25.59 19.98 17.06
N GLU A 136 26.85 20.30 16.77
CA GLU A 136 27.25 20.82 15.48
C GLU A 136 26.94 19.79 14.38
N GLY A 137 26.35 20.24 13.27
CA GLY A 137 25.92 19.36 12.17
C GLY A 137 24.58 18.65 12.38
N PHE A 138 23.92 18.80 13.54
CA PHE A 138 22.58 18.23 13.75
C PHE A 138 21.57 18.73 12.72
N ALA A 139 21.51 20.04 12.46
CA ALA A 139 20.60 20.61 11.46
C ALA A 139 20.82 20.03 10.04
N ALA A 140 22.08 19.80 9.66
CA ALA A 140 22.41 19.18 8.38
C ALA A 140 21.96 17.70 8.33
N ARG A 141 22.13 16.96 9.43
CA ARG A 141 21.66 15.56 9.55
C ARG A 141 20.14 15.46 9.58
N ALA A 142 19.46 16.38 10.26
CA ALA A 142 18.00 16.47 10.27
C ALA A 142 17.46 16.77 8.87
N ALA A 143 18.03 17.78 8.19
CA ALA A 143 17.66 18.10 6.81
C ALA A 143 17.95 16.97 5.82
N ALA A 144 19.04 16.22 6.02
CA ALA A 144 19.35 15.04 5.21
C ALA A 144 18.38 13.88 5.48
N ALA A 145 18.05 13.62 6.74
CA ALA A 145 17.10 12.58 7.13
C ALA A 145 15.64 12.91 6.77
N ALA A 146 15.32 14.20 6.61
CA ALA A 146 14.00 14.68 6.18
C ALA A 146 13.78 14.55 4.66
N ARG A 147 14.84 14.29 3.89
CA ARG A 147 14.71 14.01 2.45
C ARG A 147 14.28 12.56 2.26
N PRO A 148 13.36 12.27 1.31
CA PRO A 148 13.05 10.89 0.93
C PRO A 148 14.35 10.15 0.63
N VAL A 149 14.55 9.00 1.27
CA VAL A 149 15.81 8.23 1.15
C VAL A 149 16.02 7.73 -0.28
N VAL A 150 14.95 7.68 -1.07
CA VAL A 150 14.93 7.25 -2.48
C VAL A 150 14.10 8.21 -3.34
N PRO A 151 14.40 8.33 -4.64
CA PRO A 151 13.55 9.06 -5.57
C PRO A 151 12.12 8.49 -5.59
N PRO A 152 11.07 9.33 -5.57
CA PRO A 152 9.71 8.82 -5.65
C PRO A 152 9.46 8.09 -6.97
N LEU A 153 8.66 7.01 -6.91
CA LEU A 153 8.07 6.44 -8.11
C LEU A 153 7.20 7.49 -8.79
N PRO A 154 7.07 7.47 -10.13
CA PRO A 154 6.19 8.40 -10.83
C PRO A 154 4.77 8.28 -10.29
N GLU A 155 4.18 9.41 -9.89
CA GLU A 155 2.79 9.48 -9.46
C GLU A 155 1.85 9.57 -10.67
N ALA A 156 0.65 9.01 -10.51
CA ALA A 156 -0.37 9.10 -11.52
C ALA A 156 -0.86 10.56 -11.63
N ALA A 157 -0.80 11.11 -12.85
CA ALA A 157 -1.48 12.36 -13.15
C ALA A 157 -2.99 12.14 -13.19
N ASP A 158 -3.78 13.14 -12.82
CA ASP A 158 -5.22 13.14 -13.06
C ASP A 158 -5.50 13.23 -14.56
N GLU A 159 -5.79 12.08 -15.16
CA GLU A 159 -6.06 11.93 -16.59
C GLU A 159 -7.53 11.55 -16.83
N PRO A 160 -8.23 12.20 -17.79
CA PRO A 160 -9.56 11.78 -18.17
C PRO A 160 -9.52 10.36 -18.77
N LEU A 161 -10.65 9.66 -18.77
CA LEU A 161 -10.78 8.30 -19.34
C LEU A 161 -9.89 7.26 -18.66
N THR A 162 -9.58 7.44 -17.38
CA THR A 162 -8.83 6.47 -16.60
C THR A 162 -9.54 6.14 -15.29
N TYR A 163 -9.49 4.88 -14.87
CA TYR A 163 -9.97 4.47 -13.56
C TYR A 163 -9.15 3.25 -13.09
N GLY A 164 -8.67 3.28 -11.85
CA GLY A 164 -7.80 2.23 -11.34
C GLY A 164 -6.53 2.11 -12.18
N GLY A 165 -6.25 0.90 -12.67
CA GLY A 165 -5.17 0.62 -13.62
C GLY A 165 -5.56 0.62 -15.09
N VAL A 166 -6.76 1.11 -15.45
CA VAL A 166 -7.31 1.04 -16.82
C VAL A 166 -7.37 2.41 -17.47
N ARG A 167 -7.04 2.45 -18.77
CA ARG A 167 -7.33 3.57 -19.68
C ARG A 167 -8.36 3.14 -20.73
N PHE A 168 -9.40 3.95 -20.86
CA PHE A 168 -10.52 3.70 -21.76
C PHE A 168 -10.36 4.46 -23.08
N ASP A 169 -10.82 3.83 -24.15
CA ASP A 169 -11.21 4.49 -25.40
C ASP A 169 -12.71 4.23 -25.59
N PRO A 170 -13.60 5.11 -25.10
CA PRO A 170 -15.04 4.89 -25.15
C PRO A 170 -15.56 4.60 -26.56
N ALA A 171 -14.96 5.20 -27.60
CA ALA A 171 -15.39 4.98 -28.98
C ALA A 171 -15.19 3.52 -29.46
N ARG A 172 -14.37 2.73 -28.73
CA ARG A 172 -14.14 1.30 -28.99
C ARG A 172 -14.97 0.37 -28.11
N LEU A 173 -15.83 0.93 -27.26
CA LEU A 173 -16.73 0.14 -26.41
C LEU A 173 -18.12 0.06 -27.04
N THR A 174 -18.74 -1.10 -26.89
CA THR A 174 -20.04 -1.39 -27.51
C THR A 174 -21.02 -1.90 -26.48
N ALA A 175 -22.20 -1.27 -26.41
CA ALA A 175 -23.30 -1.77 -25.59
C ALA A 175 -23.80 -3.10 -26.15
N TYR A 176 -24.09 -4.06 -25.28
CA TYR A 176 -24.68 -5.33 -25.71
C TYR A 176 -26.12 -5.10 -26.19
N PRO A 177 -26.54 -5.72 -27.30
CA PRO A 177 -27.88 -5.52 -27.84
C PRO A 177 -28.94 -6.28 -27.03
N GLY A 178 -30.17 -5.78 -27.09
CA GLY A 178 -31.35 -6.46 -26.54
C GLY A 178 -31.57 -6.26 -25.04
N VAL A 179 -32.39 -7.14 -24.46
CA VAL A 179 -32.71 -7.13 -23.02
C VAL A 179 -31.65 -7.92 -22.27
N ILE A 180 -30.97 -7.24 -21.36
CA ILE A 180 -29.83 -7.72 -20.60
C ILE A 180 -30.30 -8.08 -19.19
N LEU A 181 -30.00 -9.31 -18.79
CA LEU A 181 -30.42 -9.87 -17.51
C LEU A 181 -29.31 -9.73 -16.47
N LYS A 182 -29.67 -9.99 -15.21
CA LYS A 182 -28.70 -10.08 -14.12
C LYS A 182 -27.61 -11.11 -14.45
N GLY A 183 -26.36 -10.73 -14.22
CA GLY A 183 -25.15 -11.50 -14.49
C GLY A 183 -24.62 -11.34 -15.91
N SER A 184 -25.37 -10.68 -16.81
CA SER A 184 -24.98 -10.50 -18.20
C SER A 184 -24.17 -9.20 -18.43
N PRO A 185 -23.33 -9.17 -19.48
CA PRO A 185 -22.57 -7.98 -19.83
C PRO A 185 -23.47 -6.89 -20.45
N LEU A 186 -23.18 -5.63 -20.09
CA LEU A 186 -23.87 -4.41 -20.53
C LEU A 186 -23.09 -3.64 -21.59
N LEU A 187 -21.79 -3.54 -21.39
CA LEU A 187 -20.84 -2.79 -22.21
C LEU A 187 -19.54 -3.59 -22.25
N GLY A 188 -18.91 -3.69 -23.41
CA GLY A 188 -17.65 -4.42 -23.54
C GLY A 188 -16.79 -3.90 -24.68
N GLY A 189 -15.52 -4.26 -24.65
CA GLY A 189 -14.54 -3.87 -25.67
C GLY A 189 -13.11 -4.06 -25.18
N LYS A 190 -12.15 -3.53 -25.94
CA LYS A 190 -10.74 -3.53 -25.56
C LYS A 190 -10.39 -2.21 -24.87
N VAL A 191 -9.65 -2.30 -23.76
CA VAL A 191 -9.08 -1.17 -23.03
C VAL A 191 -7.57 -1.37 -22.88
N ALA A 192 -6.85 -0.34 -22.46
CA ALA A 192 -5.41 -0.40 -22.23
C ALA A 192 -5.10 -0.32 -20.74
N HIS A 193 -3.88 -0.69 -20.36
CA HIS A 193 -3.35 -0.30 -19.06
C HIS A 193 -3.21 1.22 -19.00
N ARG A 194 -3.40 1.79 -17.80
CA ARG A 194 -3.31 3.24 -17.57
C ARG A 194 -2.00 3.80 -18.10
N ARG A 195 -0.89 3.25 -17.60
CA ARG A 195 0.48 3.48 -18.05
C ARG A 195 1.28 2.21 -17.82
N THR A 196 2.33 2.01 -18.63
CA THR A 196 3.31 0.93 -18.40
C THR A 196 4.72 1.51 -18.34
N ALA A 197 5.60 0.83 -17.63
CA ALA A 197 7.00 1.18 -17.50
C ALA A 197 7.85 -0.08 -17.46
N ARG A 198 9.13 0.06 -17.81
CA ARG A 198 10.13 -0.99 -17.59
C ARG A 198 10.92 -0.69 -16.33
N LEU A 199 11.24 -1.72 -15.58
CA LEU A 199 12.22 -1.61 -14.52
C LEU A 199 13.60 -1.33 -15.15
N ALA A 200 14.17 -0.17 -14.86
CA ALA A 200 15.37 0.34 -15.53
C ALA A 200 16.63 -0.50 -15.24
N SER A 201 16.66 -1.20 -14.11
CA SER A 201 17.77 -2.06 -13.70
C SER A 201 17.26 -3.19 -12.81
N GLY A 202 17.97 -4.30 -12.78
CA GLY A 202 17.67 -5.37 -11.83
C GLY A 202 17.69 -4.86 -10.38
N VAL A 203 16.79 -5.37 -9.56
CA VAL A 203 16.61 -5.00 -8.15
C VAL A 203 16.61 -6.26 -7.30
N GLU A 204 17.32 -6.21 -6.17
CA GLU A 204 17.30 -7.25 -5.15
C GLU A 204 16.85 -6.63 -3.82
N LEU A 205 15.72 -7.11 -3.29
CA LEU A 205 15.16 -6.66 -2.03
C LEU A 205 15.31 -7.76 -0.98
N HIS A 206 15.94 -7.42 0.15
CA HIS A 206 16.14 -8.34 1.26
C HIS A 206 15.20 -8.05 2.41
N HIS A 207 14.33 -9.01 2.73
CA HIS A 207 13.64 -9.07 4.02
C HIS A 207 13.91 -10.44 4.68
N ILE A 208 12.89 -11.10 5.23
CA ILE A 208 12.97 -12.52 5.63
C ILE A 208 13.19 -13.42 4.41
N ILE A 209 12.68 -13.00 3.25
CA ILE A 209 12.81 -13.68 1.95
C ILE A 209 13.39 -12.68 0.96
N LYS A 210 14.28 -13.15 0.07
CA LYS A 210 14.85 -12.38 -1.04
C LYS A 210 13.82 -12.22 -2.17
N LEU A 211 13.71 -11.03 -2.73
CA LEU A 211 12.79 -10.70 -3.82
C LEU A 211 13.56 -9.99 -4.94
N ASP A 212 13.53 -10.57 -6.13
CA ASP A 212 14.31 -10.13 -7.30
C ASP A 212 13.39 -9.60 -8.39
N GLY A 213 13.72 -8.43 -8.93
CA GLY A 213 13.11 -7.89 -10.15
C GLY A 213 14.15 -7.88 -11.25
N GLU A 214 13.81 -8.46 -12.39
CA GLU A 214 14.68 -8.46 -13.56
C GLU A 214 14.66 -7.09 -14.25
N ALA A 215 15.80 -6.67 -14.78
CA ALA A 215 15.83 -5.50 -15.66
C ALA A 215 14.85 -5.71 -16.83
N ASP A 216 14.24 -4.62 -17.30
CA ASP A 216 13.23 -4.60 -18.36
C ASP A 216 11.90 -5.29 -18.04
N ALA A 217 11.72 -5.82 -16.81
CA ALA A 217 10.44 -6.30 -16.33
C ALA A 217 9.38 -5.20 -16.46
N VAL A 218 8.22 -5.54 -16.99
CA VAL A 218 7.15 -4.57 -17.27
C VAL A 218 6.24 -4.41 -16.06
N PHE A 219 6.14 -3.18 -15.59
CA PHE A 219 5.22 -2.75 -14.55
C PHE A 219 4.13 -1.88 -15.18
N HIS A 220 2.97 -1.81 -14.53
CA HIS A 220 1.89 -0.90 -14.92
C HIS A 220 1.37 -0.12 -13.71
N GLU A 221 0.87 1.08 -14.00
CA GLU A 221 0.37 2.01 -13.00
C GLU A 221 -1.06 1.62 -12.59
N VAL A 222 -1.31 1.55 -11.28
CA VAL A 222 -2.62 1.32 -10.67
C VAL A 222 -2.86 2.38 -9.61
N VAL A 223 -3.97 3.11 -9.72
CA VAL A 223 -4.39 4.09 -8.71
C VAL A 223 -5.45 3.46 -7.84
N LEU A 224 -5.23 3.42 -6.53
CA LEU A 224 -6.20 2.88 -5.59
C LEU A 224 -6.75 3.97 -4.68
N PRO A 225 -8.06 3.97 -4.39
CA PRO A 225 -8.57 4.77 -3.30
C PRO A 225 -7.94 4.28 -2.00
N GLY A 226 -7.36 5.20 -1.21
CA GLY A 226 -6.99 4.90 0.16
C GLY A 226 -8.25 4.74 1.02
N ASP A 227 -8.22 3.85 2.01
CA ASP A 227 -9.35 3.68 2.93
C ASP A 227 -9.61 4.98 3.74
N ASP A 228 -8.56 5.77 4.00
CA ASP A 228 -8.59 7.11 4.62
C ASP A 228 -7.50 8.07 4.07
N ASP A 229 -6.75 7.63 3.05
CA ASP A 229 -5.59 8.32 2.48
C ASP A 229 -5.89 8.90 1.08
N PRO A 230 -5.17 9.95 0.63
CA PRO A 230 -5.21 10.40 -0.76
C PRO A 230 -4.93 9.23 -1.72
N LYS A 231 -5.48 9.31 -2.94
CA LYS A 231 -5.29 8.30 -4.00
C LYS A 231 -3.81 7.89 -4.08
N GLN A 232 -3.51 6.63 -3.80
CA GLN A 232 -2.14 6.12 -3.82
C GLN A 232 -1.85 5.50 -5.19
N THR A 233 -0.71 5.90 -5.78
CA THR A 233 -0.20 5.29 -7.01
C THR A 233 0.66 4.09 -6.68
N TYR A 234 0.38 2.96 -7.33
CA TYR A 234 1.13 1.73 -7.27
C TYR A 234 1.67 1.38 -8.66
N TRP A 235 2.86 0.80 -8.70
CA TRP A 235 3.46 0.19 -9.88
C TRP A 235 3.50 -1.32 -9.69
N CYS A 236 2.68 -2.03 -10.45
CA CYS A 236 2.49 -3.47 -10.29
C CYS A 236 3.14 -4.25 -11.44
N GLY A 237 3.93 -5.28 -11.11
CA GLY A 237 4.72 -6.04 -12.08
C GLY A 237 5.31 -7.33 -11.51
N PRO A 238 5.95 -8.16 -12.34
CA PRO A 238 6.48 -9.45 -11.94
C PRO A 238 7.79 -9.29 -11.14
N MET A 239 7.94 -10.11 -10.09
CA MET A 239 9.18 -10.31 -9.35
C MET A 239 9.31 -11.78 -8.93
N THR A 240 10.50 -12.23 -8.58
CA THR A 240 10.78 -13.59 -8.14
C THR A 240 11.14 -13.58 -6.66
N SER A 241 10.34 -14.26 -5.85
CA SER A 241 10.69 -14.50 -4.44
C SER A 241 11.50 -15.78 -4.30
N HIS A 242 12.46 -15.80 -3.38
CA HIS A 242 13.34 -16.94 -3.12
C HIS A 242 13.20 -17.43 -1.67
N PRO A 243 12.06 -18.02 -1.27
CA PRO A 243 11.96 -18.70 0.02
C PRO A 243 12.91 -19.90 0.12
N LEU A 244 13.13 -20.41 1.33
CA LEU A 244 13.98 -21.59 1.59
C LEU A 244 13.57 -22.84 0.80
N ALA A 245 12.30 -22.94 0.39
CA ALA A 245 11.74 -24.08 -0.32
C ALA A 245 11.82 -23.98 -1.86
N GLY A 246 12.42 -22.92 -2.42
CA GLY A 246 12.56 -22.74 -3.87
C GLY A 246 12.20 -21.32 -4.33
N SER A 247 12.19 -21.09 -5.64
CA SER A 247 11.83 -19.79 -6.22
C SER A 247 10.35 -19.76 -6.63
N GLN A 248 9.68 -18.64 -6.41
CA GLN A 248 8.28 -18.43 -6.82
C GLN A 248 8.15 -17.09 -7.54
N HIS A 249 7.62 -17.11 -8.76
CA HIS A 249 7.24 -15.90 -9.48
C HIS A 249 5.96 -15.32 -8.88
N LEU A 250 6.06 -14.07 -8.44
CA LEU A 250 4.99 -13.30 -7.85
C LEU A 250 4.70 -12.09 -8.73
N THR A 251 3.48 -11.59 -8.61
CA THR A 251 3.21 -10.21 -8.97
C THR A 251 3.25 -9.39 -7.70
N VAL A 252 3.89 -8.23 -7.76
CA VAL A 252 4.00 -7.32 -6.63
C VAL A 252 3.54 -5.93 -7.05
N CYS A 253 3.20 -5.10 -6.08
CA CYS A 253 2.90 -3.69 -6.29
C CYS A 253 3.83 -2.85 -5.43
N ALA A 254 4.52 -1.91 -6.07
CA ALA A 254 5.46 -1.01 -5.42
C ALA A 254 4.87 0.40 -5.35
N PHE A 255 5.07 1.08 -4.23
CA PHE A 255 4.80 2.51 -4.09
C PHE A 255 5.92 3.15 -3.28
N THR A 256 6.06 4.48 -3.38
CA THR A 256 6.97 5.21 -2.50
C THR A 256 6.19 5.81 -1.36
N ASN A 257 6.73 5.68 -0.15
CA ASN A 257 6.29 6.43 1.01
C ASN A 257 7.50 7.06 1.72
N GLU A 258 7.27 7.64 2.89
CA GLU A 258 8.30 8.28 3.72
C GLU A 258 9.42 7.33 4.17
N GLU A 259 9.23 6.01 4.10
CA GLU A 259 10.23 4.99 4.44
C GLU A 259 11.08 4.53 3.25
N GLY A 260 10.73 4.98 2.04
CA GLY A 260 11.34 4.59 0.78
C GLY A 260 10.37 3.78 -0.08
N TYR A 261 10.87 2.77 -0.78
CA TYR A 261 10.00 1.89 -1.55
C TYR A 261 9.35 0.85 -0.63
N VAL A 262 8.02 0.75 -0.73
CA VAL A 262 7.24 -0.34 -0.17
C VAL A 262 6.79 -1.21 -1.32
N VAL A 263 7.11 -2.50 -1.23
CA VAL A 263 6.69 -3.51 -2.20
C VAL A 263 5.81 -4.51 -1.47
N ASP A 264 4.57 -4.64 -1.93
CA ASP A 264 3.59 -5.57 -1.39
C ASP A 264 3.45 -6.73 -2.38
N ALA A 265 3.52 -7.98 -1.88
CA ALA A 265 3.10 -9.12 -2.68
C ALA A 265 1.59 -8.98 -2.96
N ALA A 266 1.22 -8.85 -4.23
CA ALA A 266 -0.17 -8.81 -4.61
C ALA A 266 -0.77 -10.22 -4.44
N VAL A 267 -1.51 -10.46 -3.35
CA VAL A 267 -2.33 -11.68 -3.23
C VAL A 267 -3.55 -11.51 -4.14
N GLY A 268 -3.68 -12.37 -5.15
CA GLY A 268 -4.76 -12.32 -6.15
C GLY A 268 -4.30 -11.79 -7.52
N GLN A 269 -5.22 -11.20 -8.28
CA GLN A 269 -4.96 -10.58 -9.59
C GLN A 269 -5.03 -9.03 -9.62
N PRO A 270 -4.65 -8.27 -8.56
CA PRO A 270 -4.78 -6.80 -8.58
C PRO A 270 -4.01 -6.14 -9.73
N TRP A 271 -2.99 -6.80 -10.27
CA TRP A 271 -2.22 -6.39 -11.44
C TRP A 271 -3.03 -6.27 -12.74
N LEU A 272 -4.31 -6.62 -12.76
CA LEU A 272 -5.15 -6.44 -13.95
C LEU A 272 -5.94 -5.14 -13.94
N ALA A 273 -6.03 -4.44 -12.80
CA ALA A 273 -6.70 -3.13 -12.56
C ALA A 273 -7.32 -3.00 -11.15
N GLY A 274 -7.37 -4.10 -10.38
CA GLY A 274 -8.27 -4.26 -9.23
C GLY A 274 -7.86 -3.54 -7.97
N SER A 275 -8.86 -3.33 -7.10
CA SER A 275 -8.62 -2.87 -5.74
C SER A 275 -7.84 -3.90 -4.93
N LEU A 276 -6.84 -3.45 -4.15
CA LEU A 276 -6.12 -4.30 -3.19
C LEU A 276 -7.00 -4.78 -2.02
N ILE A 277 -8.26 -4.33 -1.93
CA ILE A 277 -9.18 -4.49 -0.77
C ILE A 277 -9.51 -5.95 -0.40
N GLU A 278 -9.18 -6.97 -1.21
CA GLU A 278 -9.19 -8.37 -0.71
C GLU A 278 -8.00 -8.67 0.23
N ARG A 279 -7.54 -7.67 1.02
CA ARG A 279 -6.57 -7.77 2.12
C ARG A 279 -7.12 -8.59 3.31
N ARG A 280 -7.60 -9.82 3.09
CA ARG A 280 -7.90 -10.74 4.21
C ARG A 280 -6.63 -11.20 4.95
N ALA A 281 -5.46 -11.01 4.34
CA ALA A 281 -4.16 -11.10 4.99
C ALA A 281 -3.30 -9.96 4.46
N ARG A 282 -2.62 -9.21 5.34
CA ARG A 282 -1.59 -8.26 4.87
C ARG A 282 -0.45 -9.08 4.24
N PRO A 283 -0.15 -8.90 2.96
CA PRO A 283 0.97 -9.59 2.35
C PRO A 283 2.28 -9.20 3.06
N PRO A 284 3.34 -10.01 2.95
CA PRO A 284 4.66 -9.55 3.34
C PRO A 284 4.99 -8.23 2.60
N GLU A 285 5.35 -7.22 3.39
CA GLU A 285 5.83 -5.93 2.89
C GLU A 285 7.37 -5.98 2.85
N TRP A 286 7.96 -5.68 1.69
CA TRP A 286 9.39 -5.43 1.57
C TRP A 286 9.61 -3.92 1.58
N LYS A 287 10.40 -3.46 2.53
CA LYS A 287 10.75 -2.04 2.68
C LYS A 287 12.23 -1.87 2.42
N SER A 288 12.57 -1.05 1.43
CA SER A 288 13.96 -0.73 1.13
C SER A 288 14.15 0.75 0.88
N ALA A 289 15.11 1.30 1.61
CA ALA A 289 15.65 2.63 1.41
C ALA A 289 17.02 2.60 0.71
N ALA A 290 17.55 1.39 0.45
CA ALA A 290 18.91 1.19 -0.06
C ALA A 290 18.95 0.81 -1.55
N VAL A 291 17.78 0.61 -2.17
CA VAL A 291 17.68 0.19 -3.57
C VAL A 291 16.80 1.16 -4.33
N THR A 292 17.12 1.41 -5.60
CA THR A 292 16.34 2.27 -6.48
C THR A 292 15.43 1.43 -7.37
N LEU A 293 14.12 1.57 -7.22
CA LEU A 293 13.15 1.07 -8.18
C LEU A 293 12.98 2.10 -9.29
N GLY A 294 13.93 2.13 -10.23
CA GLY A 294 13.85 3.02 -11.38
C GLY A 294 12.80 2.54 -12.37
N MET A 295 11.75 3.32 -12.60
CA MET A 295 10.75 3.04 -13.63
C MET A 295 11.04 3.91 -14.85
N ALA A 296 11.20 3.28 -16.02
CA ALA A 296 11.31 3.94 -17.32
C ALA A 296 9.93 3.90 -18.00
N PRO A 297 9.14 5.00 -17.99
CA PRO A 297 7.80 5.00 -18.57
C PRO A 297 7.81 4.71 -20.06
N SER A 298 6.79 4.02 -20.53
CA SER A 298 6.54 3.74 -21.94
C SER A 298 5.35 4.55 -22.45
N ALA A 299 5.47 5.08 -23.67
CA ALA A 299 4.36 5.71 -24.38
C ALA A 299 3.33 4.68 -24.90
N GLU A 300 3.76 3.43 -25.06
CA GLU A 300 2.94 2.32 -25.51
C GLU A 300 2.51 1.43 -24.33
N ASP A 301 1.39 0.73 -24.46
CA ASP A 301 1.02 -0.34 -23.55
C ASP A 301 1.88 -1.58 -23.83
N LEU A 302 2.93 -1.75 -23.02
CA LEU A 302 3.89 -2.86 -23.14
C LEU A 302 3.30 -4.22 -22.76
N LEU A 303 2.18 -4.23 -22.05
CA LEU A 303 1.47 -5.45 -21.71
C LEU A 303 0.46 -5.78 -22.81
N GLY A 304 -0.06 -4.81 -23.54
CA GLY A 304 -1.10 -5.02 -24.55
C GLY A 304 -2.51 -5.02 -23.94
N PRO A 305 -3.54 -5.09 -24.80
CA PRO A 305 -4.90 -4.72 -24.41
C PRO A 305 -5.55 -5.70 -23.42
N LEU A 306 -6.44 -5.15 -22.60
CA LEU A 306 -7.31 -5.87 -21.68
C LEU A 306 -8.71 -6.01 -22.29
N ASP A 307 -9.38 -7.12 -22.02
CA ASP A 307 -10.81 -7.28 -22.28
C ASP A 307 -11.61 -6.63 -21.17
N PHE A 308 -12.37 -5.59 -21.50
CA PHE A 308 -13.25 -4.91 -20.56
C PHE A 308 -14.68 -5.42 -20.66
N THR A 309 -15.33 -5.58 -19.51
CA THR A 309 -16.76 -5.85 -19.43
C THR A 309 -17.38 -5.12 -18.25
N LEU A 310 -18.47 -4.38 -18.48
CA LEU A 310 -19.37 -3.89 -17.44
C LEU A 310 -20.51 -4.89 -17.28
N ILE A 311 -20.72 -5.43 -16.09
CA ILE A 311 -21.67 -6.51 -15.79
C ILE A 311 -22.83 -5.96 -14.96
N LEU A 312 -24.05 -6.37 -15.30
CA LEU A 312 -25.24 -6.10 -14.49
C LEU A 312 -25.31 -7.05 -13.29
N LYS A 313 -24.97 -6.61 -12.09
CA LYS A 313 -24.95 -7.49 -10.90
C LYS A 313 -26.28 -7.62 -10.20
N LYS A 314 -27.07 -6.55 -10.17
CA LYS A 314 -28.39 -6.55 -9.53
C LYS A 314 -29.34 -5.63 -10.28
N ILE A 315 -30.62 -6.00 -10.26
CA ILE A 315 -31.74 -5.17 -10.72
C ILE A 315 -32.74 -5.16 -9.57
N GLU A 316 -32.99 -3.99 -9.01
CA GLU A 316 -33.93 -3.79 -7.92
C GLU A 316 -35.03 -2.82 -8.34
N LYS A 317 -36.04 -2.61 -7.48
CA LYS A 317 -37.10 -1.65 -7.77
C LYS A 317 -36.54 -0.23 -7.97
N GLY A 318 -35.53 0.14 -7.17
CA GLY A 318 -34.95 1.48 -7.15
C GLY A 318 -33.77 1.69 -8.09
N GLY A 319 -33.16 0.66 -8.67
CA GLY A 319 -31.94 0.85 -9.46
C GLY A 319 -31.25 -0.42 -9.90
N VAL A 320 -30.00 -0.25 -10.33
CA VAL A 320 -29.11 -1.34 -10.74
C VAL A 320 -27.77 -1.22 -10.05
N GLY A 321 -27.16 -2.37 -9.78
CA GLY A 321 -25.76 -2.44 -9.37
C GLY A 321 -24.92 -3.03 -10.49
N LEU A 322 -23.74 -2.47 -10.64
CA LEU A 322 -22.85 -2.65 -11.77
C LEU A 322 -21.47 -3.06 -11.28
N GLU A 323 -20.76 -3.81 -12.10
CA GLU A 323 -19.41 -4.25 -11.81
C GLU A 323 -18.56 -4.19 -13.08
N ALA A 324 -17.45 -3.49 -13.02
CA ALA A 324 -16.50 -3.41 -14.11
C ALA A 324 -15.36 -4.42 -13.87
N VAL A 325 -15.13 -5.21 -14.91
CA VAL A 325 -14.17 -6.31 -14.92
C VAL A 325 -13.19 -6.10 -16.07
N ALA A 326 -11.91 -6.31 -15.79
CA ALA A 326 -10.86 -6.42 -16.79
C ALA A 326 -10.34 -7.86 -16.83
N THR A 327 -10.18 -8.41 -18.03
CA THR A 327 -9.77 -9.80 -18.27
C THR A 327 -8.56 -9.84 -19.20
N ARG A 328 -7.63 -10.75 -18.91
CA ARG A 328 -6.45 -11.04 -19.73
C ARG A 328 -5.95 -12.44 -19.42
N ASP A 329 -5.50 -13.20 -20.41
CA ASP A 329 -4.89 -14.52 -20.20
C ASP A 329 -5.75 -15.48 -19.35
N GLY A 330 -7.08 -15.41 -19.52
CA GLY A 330 -8.07 -16.20 -18.76
C GLY A 330 -8.28 -15.76 -17.30
N LYS A 331 -7.62 -14.68 -16.88
CA LYS A 331 -7.65 -14.11 -15.53
C LYS A 331 -8.50 -12.84 -15.55
N SER A 332 -9.35 -12.64 -14.54
CA SER A 332 -10.32 -11.53 -14.48
C SER A 332 -10.25 -10.84 -13.13
N VAL A 333 -10.27 -9.51 -13.14
CA VAL A 333 -10.31 -8.70 -11.92
C VAL A 333 -11.46 -7.72 -11.96
N THR A 334 -12.16 -7.63 -10.83
CA THR A 334 -13.13 -6.57 -10.58
C THR A 334 -12.40 -5.36 -10.04
N PHE A 335 -12.53 -4.22 -10.72
CA PHE A 335 -11.83 -2.99 -10.33
C PHE A 335 -12.76 -1.84 -9.96
N TRP A 336 -14.04 -1.95 -10.29
CA TRP A 336 -15.04 -0.98 -9.87
C TRP A 336 -16.40 -1.65 -9.65
N LYS A 337 -17.13 -1.15 -8.65
CA LYS A 337 -18.51 -1.49 -8.36
C LYS A 337 -19.27 -0.21 -8.05
N GLY A 338 -20.46 -0.07 -8.61
CA GLY A 338 -21.28 1.11 -8.38
C GLY A 338 -22.76 0.82 -8.53
N GLU A 339 -23.56 1.74 -8.01
CA GLU A 339 -25.02 1.69 -8.09
C GLU A 339 -25.56 2.96 -8.72
N THR A 340 -26.58 2.79 -9.56
CA THR A 340 -27.33 3.91 -10.13
C THR A 340 -28.82 3.67 -9.96
N VAL A 341 -29.56 4.76 -9.78
CA VAL A 341 -30.98 4.76 -9.43
C VAL A 341 -31.80 4.98 -10.71
N PHE A 342 -32.92 4.27 -10.82
CA PHE A 342 -33.89 4.54 -11.88
C PHE A 342 -34.68 5.81 -11.57
N ASP A 343 -34.82 6.68 -12.56
CA ASP A 343 -35.76 7.80 -12.50
C ASP A 343 -37.22 7.31 -12.59
N THR A 344 -38.17 8.25 -12.57
CA THR A 344 -39.60 7.97 -12.66
C THR A 344 -40.02 7.32 -13.99
N GLN A 345 -39.17 7.38 -15.02
CA GLN A 345 -39.38 6.75 -16.32
C GLN A 345 -38.69 5.38 -16.43
N GLY A 346 -38.02 4.92 -15.36
CA GLY A 346 -37.30 3.65 -15.37
C GLY A 346 -35.96 3.71 -16.10
N LYS A 347 -35.37 4.91 -16.24
CA LYS A 347 -34.07 5.14 -16.85
C LYS A 347 -33.03 5.42 -15.77
N ALA A 348 -31.86 4.81 -15.89
CA ALA A 348 -30.70 5.10 -15.07
C ALA A 348 -29.54 5.54 -15.97
N ILE A 349 -28.76 6.52 -15.53
CA ILE A 349 -27.59 7.02 -16.26
C ILE A 349 -26.34 6.62 -15.49
N VAL A 350 -25.36 6.10 -16.21
CA VAL A 350 -24.00 5.87 -15.69
C VAL A 350 -23.07 6.80 -16.47
N PRO A 351 -22.40 7.76 -15.80
CA PRO A 351 -21.44 8.64 -16.45
C PRO A 351 -20.23 7.84 -16.95
N PHE A 352 -19.67 8.25 -18.09
CA PHE A 352 -18.49 7.63 -18.72
C PHE A 352 -17.66 8.70 -19.44
N TRP A 353 -17.32 9.78 -18.72
CA TRP A 353 -16.55 10.92 -19.22
C TRP A 353 -17.14 11.54 -20.50
N SER A 354 -16.58 11.23 -21.67
CA SER A 354 -17.07 11.70 -22.97
C SER A 354 -18.32 10.97 -23.45
N HIS A 355 -18.71 9.89 -22.79
CA HIS A 355 -19.87 9.10 -23.10
C HIS A 355 -20.78 8.96 -21.88
N ARG A 356 -21.99 8.43 -22.12
CA ARG A 356 -22.88 7.97 -21.06
C ARG A 356 -23.50 6.65 -21.44
N LEU A 357 -23.72 5.80 -20.43
CA LEU A 357 -24.47 4.57 -20.57
C LEU A 357 -25.87 4.78 -19.97
N ALA A 358 -26.87 4.82 -20.84
CA ALA A 358 -28.27 4.87 -20.45
C ALA A 358 -28.84 3.46 -20.35
N LEU A 359 -29.36 3.12 -19.18
CA LEU A 359 -30.00 1.83 -18.90
C LEU A 359 -31.50 2.06 -18.75
N THR A 360 -32.31 1.38 -19.55
CA THR A 360 -33.79 1.50 -19.51
C THR A 360 -34.40 0.17 -19.13
N ARG A 361 -35.25 0.15 -18.09
CA ARG A 361 -35.92 -1.06 -17.64
C ARG A 361 -36.77 -1.67 -18.75
N SER A 362 -36.63 -2.98 -18.96
CA SER A 362 -37.37 -3.71 -19.98
C SER A 362 -37.69 -5.11 -19.48
N GLY A 363 -38.95 -5.32 -19.06
CA GLY A 363 -39.40 -6.56 -18.43
C GLY A 363 -38.59 -6.89 -17.18
N ALA A 364 -37.97 -8.07 -17.17
CA ALA A 364 -37.10 -8.55 -16.08
C ALA A 364 -35.65 -8.04 -16.16
N GLY A 365 -35.29 -7.33 -17.24
CA GLY A 365 -33.95 -6.86 -17.52
C GLY A 365 -33.86 -5.35 -17.77
N VAL A 366 -32.78 -4.96 -18.43
CA VAL A 366 -32.56 -3.60 -18.93
C VAL A 366 -32.09 -3.63 -20.38
N THR A 367 -32.36 -2.57 -21.13
CA THR A 367 -31.68 -2.28 -22.39
C THR A 367 -30.59 -1.25 -22.14
N ALA A 368 -29.49 -1.32 -22.90
CA ALA A 368 -28.35 -0.43 -22.77
C ALA A 368 -28.15 0.39 -24.05
N ALA A 369 -27.96 1.70 -23.89
CA ALA A 369 -27.56 2.61 -24.96
C ALA A 369 -26.31 3.38 -24.53
N PHE A 370 -25.24 3.27 -25.31
CA PHE A 370 -23.97 3.94 -25.04
C PHE A 370 -23.75 5.04 -26.07
N THR A 371 -23.72 6.29 -25.63
CA THR A 371 -23.76 7.47 -26.51
C THR A 371 -22.66 8.47 -26.14
N SER A 372 -22.16 9.22 -27.13
CA SER A 372 -21.03 10.16 -27.02
C SER A 372 -21.39 11.54 -26.47
N ASP A 373 -22.51 11.64 -25.74
CA ASP A 373 -23.00 12.87 -25.11
C ASP A 373 -22.83 12.85 -23.59
N GLY A 374 -21.64 12.42 -23.15
CA GLY A 374 -21.23 12.49 -21.75
C GLY A 374 -21.03 13.93 -21.27
N ASP A 375 -21.07 14.11 -19.96
CA ASP A 375 -20.94 15.39 -19.24
C ASP A 375 -19.52 15.65 -18.72
N GLY A 376 -18.58 14.74 -19.00
CA GLY A 376 -17.20 14.78 -18.50
C GLY A 376 -17.00 14.07 -17.17
N SER A 377 -18.08 13.73 -16.45
CA SER A 377 -18.00 13.03 -15.17
C SER A 377 -17.58 11.57 -15.34
N GLY A 378 -16.77 11.10 -14.40
CA GLY A 378 -16.26 9.73 -14.37
C GLY A 378 -17.06 8.85 -13.40
N TRP A 379 -16.47 7.70 -13.08
CA TRP A 379 -17.08 6.75 -12.14
C TRP A 379 -16.90 7.09 -10.67
N ASP A 380 -16.03 8.05 -10.35
CA ASP A 380 -15.86 8.58 -8.99
C ASP A 380 -17.16 9.25 -8.48
N ASP A 381 -18.02 9.74 -9.39
CA ASP A 381 -19.30 10.39 -9.08
C ASP A 381 -20.46 9.39 -8.86
N VAL A 382 -20.22 8.11 -9.12
CA VAL A 382 -21.22 7.05 -8.94
C VAL A 382 -21.13 6.52 -7.52
N LYS A 383 -22.28 6.39 -6.85
CA LYS A 383 -22.32 5.83 -5.49
C LYS A 383 -21.70 4.43 -5.46
N ALA A 384 -20.68 4.26 -4.62
CA ALA A 384 -20.07 2.96 -4.38
C ALA A 384 -21.12 1.95 -3.88
N ALA A 385 -21.08 0.74 -4.42
CA ALA A 385 -21.91 -0.36 -3.94
C ALA A 385 -21.36 -0.85 -2.59
N SER A 386 -22.23 -0.89 -1.56
CA SER A 386 -21.89 -1.39 -0.22
C SER A 386 -21.91 -2.90 -0.12
#